data_AF-A0A1V4MRG3-F1
#
_entry.id   AF-A0A1V4MRG3-F1
#
_cell.length_a   1.000
_cell.length_b   1.000
_cell.length_c   1.000
_cell.angle_alpha   90.00
_cell.angle_beta   90.00
_cell.angle_gamma   90.00
#
_symmetry.space_group_name_H-M   'P 1'
#
loop_
_entity.id
_entity.type
_entity.pdbx_description
1 polymer ?
#
loop_
_entity_poly.entity_id
_entity_poly.type
_entity_poly.pdbx_seq_one_letter_code
_entity_poly.pdbx_strand_id
1 'polypeptide(L)'
;MDGKEVLYMLAEHEKVIGDFYRALSRCFPDRRQFWERIADEEYVHRDAVLSLLEPLENGAIRFTGRFNKTAITTSLNFVKARTAAAEAGTIQQAEAFATAASIEASLLERMGFDAFAGDADELQRVKDKLLRETRLHHTMIVTEKDRANMK
;
A
#
# COMPACT_ATOMS: atom_id res chain seq x y z
N MET A 1 -3.17 -21.37 -5.98
CA MET A 1 -2.89 -20.29 -5.03
C MET A 1 -3.78 -20.50 -3.83
N ASP A 2 -3.24 -20.40 -2.62
CA ASP A 2 -4.01 -20.51 -1.38
C ASP A 2 -4.21 -19.15 -0.70
N GLY A 3 -4.99 -19.14 0.40
CA GLY A 3 -5.28 -17.90 1.12
C GLY A 3 -4.06 -17.27 1.79
N LYS A 4 -3.09 -18.08 2.24
CA LYS A 4 -1.88 -17.56 2.90
C LYS A 4 -1.00 -16.86 1.88
N GLU A 5 -0.83 -17.46 0.70
CA GLU A 5 -0.14 -16.84 -0.42
C GLU A 5 -0.77 -15.48 -0.78
N VAL A 6 -2.10 -15.37 -0.80
CA VAL A 6 -2.78 -14.09 -1.05
C VAL A 6 -2.48 -13.06 0.03
N LEU A 7 -2.57 -13.43 1.32
CA LEU A 7 -2.24 -12.52 2.43
C LEU A 7 -0.79 -12.04 2.36
N TYR A 8 0.16 -12.94 2.06
CA TYR A 8 1.55 -12.54 1.88
C TYR A 8 1.76 -11.62 0.68
N MET A 9 1.04 -11.85 -0.43
CA MET A 9 1.11 -10.95 -1.58
C MET A 9 0.55 -9.56 -1.29
N LEU A 10 -0.55 -9.47 -0.54
CA LEU A 10 -1.13 -8.20 -0.10
C LEU A 10 -0.18 -7.49 0.89
N ALA A 11 0.36 -8.20 1.88
CA ALA A 11 1.30 -7.63 2.85
C ALA A 11 2.60 -7.15 2.19
N GLU A 12 3.14 -7.90 1.23
CA GLU A 12 4.30 -7.46 0.44
C GLU A 12 3.97 -6.22 -0.39
N HIS A 13 2.72 -6.06 -0.84
CA HIS A 13 2.29 -4.87 -1.57
C HIS A 13 2.33 -3.62 -0.70
N GLU A 14 1.74 -3.68 0.50
CA GLU A 14 1.84 -2.59 1.49
C GLU A 14 3.30 -2.28 1.82
N LYS A 15 4.10 -3.32 2.06
CA LYS A 15 5.53 -3.15 2.39
C LYS A 15 6.29 -2.41 1.29
N VAL A 16 6.12 -2.78 0.02
CA VAL A 16 6.89 -2.14 -1.07
C VAL A 16 6.46 -0.70 -1.32
N ILE A 17 5.20 -0.36 -1.02
CA ILE A 17 4.74 1.03 -1.03
C ILE A 17 5.41 1.81 0.11
N GLY A 18 5.47 1.24 1.31
CA GLY A 18 6.24 1.80 2.42
C GLY A 18 7.72 1.99 2.08
N ASP A 19 8.35 1.02 1.41
CA ASP A 19 9.74 1.12 0.94
C ASP A 19 9.91 2.24 -0.09
N PHE A 20 8.97 2.39 -1.02
CA PHE A 20 8.96 3.51 -1.96
C PHE A 20 8.90 4.85 -1.22
N TYR A 21 7.97 5.03 -0.29
CA TYR A 21 7.85 6.26 0.51
C TYR A 21 9.08 6.51 1.37
N ARG A 22 9.69 5.47 1.94
CA ARG A 22 10.97 5.58 2.65
C ARG A 22 12.10 6.03 1.73
N ALA A 23 12.15 5.56 0.49
CA ALA A 23 13.13 6.03 -0.48
C ALA A 23 12.89 7.52 -0.80
N LEU A 24 11.65 7.92 -1.06
CA LEU A 24 11.29 9.32 -1.31
C LEU A 24 11.69 10.26 -0.16
N SER A 25 11.60 9.81 1.09
CA SER A 25 12.01 10.63 2.24
C SER A 25 13.52 10.93 2.26
N ARG A 26 14.34 10.03 1.72
CA ARG A 26 15.78 10.22 1.54
C ARG A 26 16.08 11.12 0.34
N CYS A 27 15.31 10.98 -0.75
CA CYS A 27 15.48 11.77 -1.98
C CYS A 27 15.05 13.23 -1.81
N PHE A 28 14.02 13.48 -0.99
CA PHE A 28 13.44 14.81 -0.80
C PHE A 28 13.49 15.24 0.68
N PRO A 29 14.67 15.71 1.17
CA PRO A 29 14.86 16.13 2.56
C PRO A 29 13.82 17.15 3.04
N ASP A 30 13.42 18.10 2.18
CA ASP A 30 12.42 19.14 2.48
C ASP A 30 11.00 18.59 2.70
N ARG A 31 10.76 17.32 2.38
CA ARG A 31 9.51 16.58 2.58
C ARG A 31 9.72 15.28 3.34
N ARG A 32 10.88 15.12 3.98
CA ARG A 32 11.27 13.89 4.67
C ARG A 32 10.23 13.43 5.69
N GLN A 33 9.80 14.32 6.58
CA GLN A 33 8.85 13.99 7.64
C GLN A 33 7.51 13.51 7.08
N PHE A 34 7.05 14.11 5.98
CA PHE A 34 5.82 13.70 5.29
C PHE A 34 5.94 12.26 4.78
N TRP A 35 7.01 11.98 4.04
CA TRP A 35 7.25 10.66 3.45
C TRP A 35 7.54 9.58 4.48
N GLU A 36 8.31 9.89 5.54
CA GLU A 36 8.56 8.96 6.65
C GLU A 36 7.27 8.58 7.36
N ARG A 37 6.40 9.55 7.62
CA ARG A 37 5.12 9.30 8.30
C ARG A 37 4.25 8.30 7.54
N ILE A 38 4.05 8.53 6.24
CA ILE A 38 3.20 7.62 5.45
C ILE A 38 3.90 6.27 5.23
N ALA A 39 5.23 6.23 5.11
CA ALA A 39 5.98 4.97 5.05
C ALA A 39 5.79 4.11 6.30
N ASP A 40 5.85 4.73 7.49
CA ASP A 40 5.59 4.04 8.76
C ASP A 40 4.16 3.49 8.84
N GLU A 41 3.18 4.25 8.34
CA GLU A 41 1.78 3.82 8.26
C GLU A 41 1.60 2.59 7.35
N GLU A 42 2.29 2.52 6.20
CA GLU A 42 2.27 1.33 5.32
C GLU A 42 2.87 0.08 5.95
N TYR A 43 3.92 0.23 6.77
CA TYR A 43 4.46 -0.92 7.51
C TYR A 43 3.47 -1.44 8.55
N VAL A 44 2.67 -0.56 9.15
CA VAL A 44 1.55 -0.97 10.01
C VAL A 44 0.42 -1.62 9.19
N HIS A 45 0.15 -1.18 7.96
CA HIS A 45 -0.79 -1.86 7.07
C HIS A 45 -0.37 -3.29 6.75
N ARG A 46 0.91 -3.49 6.38
CA ARG A 46 1.50 -4.82 6.18
C ARG A 46 1.22 -5.73 7.38
N ASP A 47 1.51 -5.26 8.59
CA ASP A 47 1.34 -6.08 9.79
C ASP A 47 -0.15 -6.37 10.08
N ALA A 48 -1.04 -5.42 9.78
CA ALA A 48 -2.49 -5.63 9.86
C ALA A 48 -3.00 -6.67 8.83
N VAL A 49 -2.44 -6.71 7.63
CA VAL A 49 -2.75 -7.78 6.66
C VAL A 49 -2.30 -9.14 7.19
N LEU A 50 -1.10 -9.21 7.77
CA LEU A 50 -0.55 -10.45 8.31
C LEU A 50 -1.30 -10.96 9.54
N SER A 51 -1.98 -10.08 10.29
CA SER A 51 -2.81 -10.50 11.42
C SER A 51 -3.97 -11.43 10.99
N LEU A 52 -4.40 -11.35 9.73
CA LEU A 52 -5.43 -12.23 9.16
C LEU A 52 -4.98 -13.69 8.94
N LEU A 53 -3.70 -14.02 9.15
CA LEU A 53 -3.22 -15.40 9.06
C LEU A 53 -3.87 -16.30 10.11
N GLU A 54 -4.01 -15.84 11.35
CA GLU A 54 -4.63 -16.64 12.43
C GLU A 54 -6.13 -16.91 12.15
N PRO A 55 -6.96 -15.90 11.84
CA PRO A 55 -8.34 -16.12 11.38
C PRO A 55 -8.45 -17.04 10.16
N LEU A 56 -7.47 -17.04 9.25
CA LEU A 56 -7.46 -17.92 8.08
C LEU A 56 -7.15 -19.38 8.49
N GLU A 57 -6.20 -19.57 9.40
CA GLU A 57 -5.78 -20.89 9.87
C GLU A 57 -6.83 -21.58 10.74
N ASN A 58 -7.54 -20.81 11.57
CA ASN A 58 -8.60 -21.33 12.43
C ASN A 58 -9.97 -21.45 11.69
N GLY A 59 -10.04 -20.99 10.44
CA GLY A 59 -11.23 -21.09 9.59
C GLY A 59 -12.30 -20.00 9.82
N ALA A 60 -12.04 -19.00 10.66
CA ALA A 60 -12.92 -17.85 10.85
C ALA A 60 -13.03 -16.99 9.57
N ILE A 61 -12.01 -17.00 8.73
CA ILE A 61 -12.07 -16.53 7.34
C ILE A 61 -11.63 -17.63 6.39
N ARG A 62 -12.14 -17.56 5.16
CA ARG A 62 -11.79 -18.48 4.08
C ARG A 62 -11.45 -17.73 2.81
N PHE A 63 -10.45 -18.23 2.10
CA PHE A 63 -10.16 -17.79 0.75
C PHE A 63 -11.25 -18.28 -0.22
N THR A 64 -11.75 -17.38 -1.06
CA THR A 64 -12.87 -17.65 -2.00
C THR A 64 -12.40 -18.18 -3.35
N GLY A 65 -11.08 -18.25 -3.59
CA GLY A 65 -10.51 -18.56 -4.90
C GLY A 65 -10.44 -17.35 -5.85
N ARG A 66 -11.00 -16.20 -5.47
CA ARG A 66 -11.05 -15.00 -6.31
C ARG A 66 -9.93 -14.04 -5.94
N PHE A 67 -8.84 -14.05 -6.70
CA PHE A 67 -7.77 -13.06 -6.52
C PHE A 67 -7.07 -12.79 -7.86
N ASN A 68 -6.91 -11.51 -8.20
CA ASN A 68 -6.24 -11.12 -9.43
C ASN A 68 -4.72 -11.06 -9.20
N LYS A 69 -4.07 -12.23 -9.21
CA LYS A 69 -2.61 -12.36 -9.06
C LYS A 69 -1.84 -11.46 -10.03
N THR A 70 -2.30 -11.37 -11.28
CA THR A 70 -1.63 -10.59 -12.32
C THR A 70 -1.63 -9.11 -11.96
N ALA A 71 -2.78 -8.55 -11.55
CA ALA A 71 -2.88 -7.15 -11.17
C ALA A 71 -1.95 -6.78 -10.01
N ILE A 72 -1.94 -7.58 -8.93
CA ILE A 72 -1.07 -7.31 -7.78
C ILE A 72 0.42 -7.44 -8.16
N THR A 73 0.77 -8.42 -9.00
CA THR A 73 2.16 -8.64 -9.43
C THR A 73 2.65 -7.49 -10.32
N THR A 74 1.80 -7.00 -11.21
CA THR A 74 2.09 -5.81 -12.03
C THR A 74 2.31 -4.59 -11.16
N SER A 75 1.45 -4.37 -10.15
CA SER A 75 1.59 -3.26 -9.21
C SER A 75 2.88 -3.36 -8.39
N LEU A 76 3.17 -4.53 -7.82
CA LEU A 76 4.42 -4.81 -7.11
C LEU A 76 5.65 -4.46 -7.94
N ASN A 77 5.72 -4.94 -9.19
CA ASN A 77 6.84 -4.68 -10.07
C ASN A 77 6.98 -3.19 -10.41
N PHE A 78 5.85 -2.51 -10.64
CA PHE A 78 5.83 -1.07 -10.87
C PHE A 78 6.39 -0.30 -9.67
N VAL A 79 5.90 -0.57 -8.46
CA VAL A 79 6.36 0.13 -7.24
C VAL A 79 7.83 -0.16 -6.96
N LYS A 80 8.31 -1.40 -7.15
CA LYS A 80 9.73 -1.76 -7.00
C LYS A 80 10.61 -1.00 -7.99
N ALA A 81 10.20 -0.87 -9.25
CA ALA A 81 10.92 -0.08 -10.25
C ALA A 81 10.98 1.41 -9.88
N ARG A 82 9.88 1.97 -9.34
CA ARG A 82 9.84 3.36 -8.85
C ARG A 82 10.70 3.58 -7.61
N THR A 83 10.78 2.60 -6.72
CA THR A 83 11.69 2.60 -5.58
C THR A 83 13.14 2.65 -6.04
N ALA A 84 13.53 1.78 -7.00
CA ALA A 84 14.87 1.79 -7.56
C ALA A 84 15.23 3.14 -8.22
N ALA A 85 14.28 3.76 -8.93
CA ALA A 85 14.46 5.09 -9.51
C ALA A 85 14.64 6.19 -8.43
N ALA A 86 13.89 6.11 -7.34
CA ALA A 86 14.06 7.01 -6.21
C ALA A 86 15.45 6.84 -5.57
N GLU A 87 15.85 5.61 -5.25
CA GLU A 87 17.17 5.32 -4.67
C GLU A 87 18.34 5.74 -5.58
N ALA A 88 18.16 5.65 -6.89
CA ALA A 88 19.12 6.15 -7.89
C ALA A 88 19.12 7.68 -8.05
N GLY A 89 18.19 8.40 -7.40
CA GLY A 89 18.04 9.84 -7.51
C GLY A 89 17.53 10.32 -8.87
N THR A 90 16.90 9.44 -9.66
CA THR A 90 16.42 9.76 -11.01
C THR A 90 14.96 10.19 -11.07
N ILE A 91 14.23 10.08 -9.95
CA ILE A 91 12.84 10.53 -9.85
C ILE A 91 12.78 12.03 -9.53
N GLN A 92 11.97 12.76 -10.28
CA GLN A 92 11.70 14.17 -9.96
C GLN A 92 10.57 14.29 -8.93
N GLN A 93 10.53 15.39 -8.16
CA GLN A 93 9.54 15.57 -7.10
C GLN A 93 8.09 15.53 -7.60
N ALA A 94 7.81 16.21 -8.73
CA ALA A 94 6.47 16.19 -9.33
C ALA A 94 6.05 14.77 -9.76
N GLU A 95 6.99 13.99 -10.31
CA GLU A 95 6.78 12.59 -10.67
C GLU A 95 6.55 11.72 -9.43
N ALA A 96 7.29 11.94 -8.34
CA ALA A 96 7.14 11.20 -7.10
C ALA A 96 5.73 11.35 -6.50
N PHE A 97 5.24 12.58 -6.39
CA PHE A 97 3.88 12.85 -5.90
C PHE A 97 2.80 12.30 -6.84
N ALA A 98 2.97 12.45 -8.16
CA ALA A 98 2.03 11.91 -9.13
C ALA A 98 1.97 10.37 -9.08
N THR A 99 3.14 9.73 -8.93
CA THR A 99 3.27 8.27 -8.78
C THR A 99 2.59 7.80 -7.50
N ALA A 100 2.89 8.43 -6.36
CA ALA A 100 2.29 8.10 -5.06
C ALA A 100 0.76 8.24 -5.09
N ALA A 101 0.23 9.35 -5.62
CA ALA A 101 -1.22 9.54 -5.73
C ALA A 101 -1.89 8.46 -6.61
N SER A 102 -1.25 8.06 -7.70
CA SER A 102 -1.75 7.00 -8.58
C SER A 102 -1.77 5.63 -7.90
N ILE A 103 -0.76 5.33 -7.08
CA ILE A 103 -0.69 4.09 -6.29
C ILE A 103 -1.88 4.04 -5.32
N GLU A 104 -2.08 5.08 -4.51
CA GLU A 104 -3.18 5.11 -3.53
C GLU A 104 -4.56 5.03 -4.19
N ALA A 105 -4.75 5.76 -5.30
CA ALA A 105 -6.00 5.70 -6.06
C ALA A 105 -6.28 4.28 -6.57
N SER A 106 -5.25 3.59 -7.07
CA SER A 106 -5.36 2.21 -7.57
C SER A 106 -5.68 1.21 -6.46
N LEU A 107 -5.16 1.42 -5.24
CA LEU A 107 -5.50 0.62 -4.07
C LEU A 107 -6.97 0.75 -3.69
N LEU A 108 -7.51 1.97 -3.67
CA LEU A 108 -8.93 2.22 -3.38
C LEU A 108 -9.87 1.52 -4.36
N GLU A 109 -9.46 1.35 -5.62
CA GLU A 109 -10.24 0.63 -6.62
C GLU A 109 -10.12 -0.91 -6.51
N ARG A 110 -8.99 -1.43 -6.01
CA ARG A 110 -8.63 -2.86 -6.15
C ARG A 110 -7.86 -3.45 -4.96
N MET A 111 -8.26 -3.16 -3.73
CA MET A 111 -7.62 -3.67 -2.51
C MET A 111 -7.58 -5.21 -2.35
N GLY A 112 -8.29 -5.98 -3.19
CA GLY A 112 -8.16 -7.44 -3.25
C GLY A 112 -8.78 -8.22 -2.08
N PHE A 113 -9.31 -7.55 -1.05
CA PHE A 113 -9.93 -8.19 0.12
C PHE A 113 -11.24 -8.93 -0.16
N ASP A 114 -11.85 -8.75 -1.33
CA ASP A 114 -12.95 -9.58 -1.81
C ASP A 114 -12.53 -11.04 -2.07
N ALA A 115 -11.22 -11.31 -2.02
CA ALA A 115 -10.64 -12.65 -2.01
C ALA A 115 -10.99 -13.47 -0.77
N PHE A 116 -11.43 -12.83 0.32
CA PHE A 116 -11.75 -13.50 1.58
C PHE A 116 -13.23 -13.33 1.93
N ALA A 117 -13.83 -14.42 2.40
CA ALA A 117 -15.17 -14.45 2.97
C ALA A 117 -15.10 -14.91 4.42
N GLY A 118 -16.03 -14.42 5.24
CA GLY A 118 -16.09 -14.66 6.67
C GLY A 118 -16.66 -13.43 7.36
N ASP A 119 -17.21 -13.62 8.55
CA ASP A 119 -17.75 -12.57 9.40
C ASP A 119 -16.85 -12.27 10.59
N ALA A 120 -15.61 -12.76 10.57
CA ALA A 120 -14.61 -12.45 11.58
C ALA A 120 -14.46 -10.92 11.70
N ASP A 121 -14.73 -10.37 12.88
CA ASP A 121 -14.63 -8.93 13.13
C ASP A 121 -13.24 -8.39 12.74
N GLU A 122 -12.20 -9.21 12.85
CA GLU A 122 -10.85 -8.85 12.47
C GLU A 122 -10.69 -8.55 10.99
N LEU A 123 -11.32 -9.35 10.11
CA LEU A 123 -11.31 -9.10 8.67
C LEU A 123 -11.93 -7.75 8.35
N GLN A 124 -13.08 -7.43 8.94
CA GLN A 124 -13.72 -6.14 8.70
C GLN A 124 -12.92 -4.98 9.28
N ARG A 125 -12.37 -5.13 10.49
CA ARG A 125 -11.49 -4.11 11.10
C ARG A 125 -10.27 -3.81 10.22
N VAL A 126 -9.62 -4.83 9.68
CA VAL A 126 -8.46 -4.66 8.79
C VAL A 126 -8.88 -3.97 7.49
N LYS A 127 -9.96 -4.44 6.84
CA LYS A 127 -10.49 -3.80 5.62
C LYS A 127 -10.83 -2.32 5.83
N ASP A 128 -11.55 -2.00 6.89
CA ASP A 128 -11.97 -0.63 7.20
C ASP A 128 -10.79 0.28 7.55
N LYS A 129 -9.80 -0.28 8.27
CA LYS A 129 -8.55 0.43 8.59
C LYS A 129 -7.81 0.82 7.32
N LEU A 130 -7.51 -0.16 6.46
CA LEU A 130 -6.76 0.09 5.22
C LEU A 130 -7.53 1.03 4.30
N LEU A 131 -8.84 0.80 4.07
CA LEU A 131 -9.64 1.68 3.19
C LEU A 131 -9.61 3.14 3.66
N ARG A 132 -9.74 3.36 4.96
CA ARG A 132 -9.74 4.70 5.56
C ARG A 132 -8.36 5.34 5.43
N GLU A 133 -7.31 4.62 5.80
CA GLU A 133 -5.94 5.14 5.86
C GLU A 133 -5.37 5.39 4.45
N THR A 134 -5.53 4.46 3.50
CA THR A 134 -5.20 4.67 2.07
C THR A 134 -5.92 5.90 1.49
N ARG A 135 -7.19 6.13 1.86
CA ARG A 135 -7.92 7.34 1.43
C ARG A 135 -7.30 8.61 2.01
N LEU A 136 -6.91 8.58 3.28
CA LEU A 136 -6.22 9.71 3.93
C LEU A 136 -4.88 9.97 3.27
N HIS A 137 -4.10 8.91 2.99
CA HIS A 137 -2.83 9.02 2.26
C HIS A 137 -3.00 9.67 0.90
N HIS A 138 -3.95 9.19 0.09
CA HIS A 138 -4.27 9.80 -1.20
C HIS A 138 -4.54 11.30 -1.06
N THR A 139 -5.44 11.70 -0.15
CA THR A 139 -5.79 13.11 0.07
C THR A 139 -4.57 13.93 0.52
N MET A 140 -3.76 13.39 1.42
CA MET A 140 -2.56 14.03 1.91
C MET A 140 -1.51 14.23 0.82
N ILE A 141 -1.26 13.20 0.01
CA ILE A 141 -0.32 13.24 -1.12
C ILE A 141 -0.76 14.27 -2.16
N VAL A 142 -2.05 14.30 -2.53
CA VAL A 142 -2.57 15.30 -3.48
C VAL A 142 -2.44 16.72 -2.91
N THR A 143 -2.82 16.92 -1.65
CA THR A 143 -2.70 18.22 -0.98
C THR A 143 -1.25 18.71 -0.93
N GLU A 144 -0.32 17.82 -0.59
CA GLU A 144 1.10 18.15 -0.48
C GLU A 144 1.73 18.40 -1.86
N LYS A 145 1.28 17.67 -2.90
CA LYS A 145 1.65 17.93 -4.30
C LYS A 145 1.25 19.34 -4.72
N ASP A 146 0.00 19.75 -4.44
CA ASP A 146 -0.50 21.06 -4.86
C ASP A 146 0.26 22.19 -4.17
N ARG A 147 0.60 22.03 -2.87
CA ARG A 147 1.47 22.96 -2.14
C ARG A 147 2.88 23.06 -2.72
N ALA A 148 3.42 21.96 -3.25
CA ALA A 148 4.74 21.94 -3.88
C ALA A 148 4.73 22.67 -5.23
N ASN A 149 3.64 22.60 -6.00
CA ASN A 149 3.50 23.26 -7.30
C ASN A 149 3.21 24.77 -7.22
N MET A 150 2.84 25.29 -6.05
CA MET A 150 2.59 26.71 -5.80
C MET A 150 3.83 27.51 -5.37
N LYS A 151 4.99 26.85 -5.26
CA LYS A 151 6.29 27.47 -4.93
C LYS A 151 7.18 27.54 -6.15
#